data_AF-A0A850KPN8-F1
#
_entry.id   AF-A0A850KPN8-F1
#
_cell.length_a   1.000
_cell.length_b   1.000
_cell.length_c   1.000
_cell.angle_alpha   90.00
_cell.angle_beta   90.00
_cell.angle_gamma   90.00
#
_symmetry.space_group_name_H-M   'P 1'
#
loop_
_entity.id
_entity.type
_entity.pdbx_description
1 polymer ?
#
loop_
_entity_poly.entity_id
_entity_poly.type
_entity_poly.pdbx_seq_one_letter_code
_entity_poly.pdbx_strand_id
1 'polypeptide(L)'
;MSDADKRAARDAAEQFEAVFIAQMLQPMFESVPTDGPMGGGHAEGLYRSMFVNEASREIARNGGVGIADSVYRELLKLQEG
;
A
#
# COMPACT_ATOMS: atom_id res chain seq x y z
N MET A 1 -19.66 -2.20 18.22
CA MET A 1 -18.55 -2.96 17.60
C MET A 1 -17.76 -3.74 18.63
N SER A 2 -17.43 -4.98 18.32
CA SER A 2 -16.45 -5.77 19.07
C SER A 2 -15.03 -5.25 18.83
N ASP A 3 -14.06 -5.63 19.67
CA ASP A 3 -12.65 -5.31 19.44
C ASP A 3 -12.09 -6.01 18.19
N ALA A 4 -12.69 -7.13 17.78
CA ALA A 4 -12.34 -7.79 16.53
C ALA A 4 -12.71 -6.93 15.32
N ASP A 5 -13.88 -6.31 15.34
CA ASP A 5 -14.35 -5.43 14.25
C ASP A 5 -13.47 -4.19 14.12
N LYS A 6 -13.06 -3.61 15.26
CA LYS A 6 -12.15 -2.45 15.28
C LYS A 6 -10.78 -2.79 14.68
N ARG A 7 -10.23 -3.95 15.03
CA ARG A 7 -8.96 -4.44 14.43
C ARG A 7 -9.10 -4.67 12.93
N ALA A 8 -10.17 -5.33 12.50
CA ALA A 8 -10.42 -5.57 11.08
C ALA A 8 -10.56 -4.27 10.28
N ALA A 9 -11.26 -3.27 10.83
CA ALA A 9 -11.39 -1.95 10.20
C ALA A 9 -10.04 -1.21 10.15
N ARG A 10 -9.19 -1.35 11.18
CA ARG A 10 -7.84 -0.77 11.18
C ARG A 10 -6.96 -1.44 10.12
N ASP A 11 -6.95 -2.76 10.07
CA ASP A 11 -6.18 -3.54 9.10
C ASP A 11 -6.60 -3.20 7.66
N ALA A 12 -7.90 -3.05 7.41
CA ALA A 12 -8.43 -2.65 6.11
C ALA A 12 -7.98 -1.23 5.72
N ALA A 13 -7.94 -0.30 6.67
CA ALA A 13 -7.51 1.07 6.43
C ALA A 13 -6.00 1.16 6.13
N GLU A 14 -5.17 0.41 6.85
CA GLU A 14 -3.72 0.31 6.58
C GLU A 14 -3.44 -0.35 5.23
N GLN A 15 -4.22 -1.38 4.86
CA GLN A 15 -4.13 -2.00 3.54
C GLN A 15 -4.52 -1.04 2.42
N PHE A 16 -5.56 -0.22 2.63
CA PHE A 16 -5.94 0.81 1.67
C PHE A 16 -4.80 1.82 1.46
N GLU A 17 -4.21 2.31 2.56
CA GLU A 17 -3.08 3.23 2.47
C GLU A 17 -1.86 2.59 1.79
N ALA A 18 -1.58 1.31 2.04
CA ALA A 18 -0.51 0.59 1.34
C ALA A 18 -0.74 0.53 -0.18
N VAL A 19 -1.97 0.27 -0.64
CA VAL A 19 -2.31 0.30 -2.07
C VAL A 19 -2.15 1.70 -2.65
N PHE A 20 -2.59 2.72 -1.91
CA PHE A 20 -2.41 4.12 -2.32
C PHE A 20 -0.92 4.48 -2.48
N ILE A 21 -0.09 4.13 -1.50
CA ILE A 21 1.35 4.37 -1.56
C ILE A 21 1.98 3.62 -2.74
N ALA A 22 1.58 2.37 -2.98
CA ALA A 22 2.07 1.59 -4.11
C ALA A 22 1.78 2.29 -5.44
N GLN A 23 0.55 2.82 -5.61
CA GLN A 23 0.17 3.58 -6.80
C GLN A 23 0.95 4.89 -6.94
N MET A 24 1.25 5.57 -5.84
CA MET A 24 2.08 6.79 -5.87
C MET A 24 3.55 6.51 -6.18
N LEU A 25 4.04 5.33 -5.81
CA LEU A 25 5.41 4.90 -6.10
C LEU A 25 5.57 4.37 -7.53
N GLN A 26 4.51 3.87 -8.18
CA GLN A 26 4.58 3.32 -9.55
C GLN A 26 5.35 4.20 -10.55
N PRO A 27 5.09 5.52 -10.67
CA PRO A 27 5.82 6.39 -11.60
C PRO A 27 7.32 6.50 -11.32
N MET A 28 7.75 6.34 -10.07
CA MET A 28 9.17 6.32 -9.71
C MET A 28 9.87 5.08 -10.29
N PHE A 29 9.17 3.94 -10.41
CA PHE A 29 9.75 2.71 -10.95
C PHE A 29 9.64 2.59 -12.47
N GLU A 30 8.63 3.23 -13.07
CA GLU A 30 8.50 3.38 -14.53
C GLU A 30 9.54 4.34 -15.12
N SER A 31 9.96 5.36 -14.35
CA SER A 31 10.95 6.34 -14.78
C SER A 31 12.41 5.90 -14.63
N VAL A 32 12.68 4.77 -13.97
CA VAL A 32 14.04 4.20 -13.86
C VAL A 32 14.35 3.42 -15.15
N PRO A 33 15.31 3.89 -15.99
CA PRO A 33 15.68 3.19 -17.20
C PRO A 33 16.17 1.78 -16.87
N THR A 34 15.64 0.78 -17.56
CA THR A 34 16.07 -0.61 -17.43
C THR A 34 17.23 -0.94 -18.39
N ASP A 35 17.97 0.08 -18.87
CA ASP A 35 18.87 -0.02 -20.02
C ASP A 35 20.25 -0.64 -19.71
N GLY A 36 20.31 -1.53 -18.72
CA GLY A 36 21.50 -2.33 -18.44
C GLY A 36 21.53 -3.62 -19.28
N PRO A 37 22.70 -4.25 -19.51
CA PRO A 37 22.82 -5.55 -20.19
C PRO A 37 22.02 -6.71 -19.56
N MET A 38 21.51 -6.49 -18.33
CA MET A 38 20.70 -7.41 -17.51
C MET A 38 19.32 -6.82 -17.18
N GLY A 39 18.91 -5.71 -17.79
CA GLY A 39 17.72 -4.96 -17.39
C GLY A 39 16.52 -5.10 -18.34
N GLY A 40 15.31 -5.12 -17.77
CA GLY A 40 14.04 -5.00 -18.49
C GLY A 40 13.31 -6.31 -18.76
N GLY A 41 13.72 -7.42 -18.15
CA GLY A 41 13.04 -8.72 -18.31
C GLY A 41 11.73 -8.84 -17.51
N HIS A 42 10.83 -9.73 -17.95
CA HIS A 42 9.56 -10.02 -17.25
C HIS A 42 9.76 -10.40 -15.77
N ALA A 43 10.82 -11.14 -15.47
CA ALA A 43 11.19 -11.52 -14.10
C ALA A 43 11.57 -10.31 -13.23
N GLU A 44 12.26 -9.32 -13.80
CA GLU A 44 12.61 -8.10 -13.10
C GLU A 44 11.37 -7.24 -12.84
N GLY A 45 10.47 -7.13 -13.82
CA GLY A 45 9.18 -6.45 -13.66
C GLY A 45 8.35 -7.05 -12.53
N LEU A 46 8.26 -8.39 -12.47
CA LEU A 46 7.59 -9.09 -11.38
C LEU A 46 8.25 -8.80 -10.03
N TYR A 47 9.58 -8.95 -9.93
CA TYR A 47 10.32 -8.67 -8.70
C TYR A 47 10.11 -7.23 -8.22
N ARG A 48 10.20 -6.24 -9.13
CA ARG A 48 9.94 -4.83 -8.83
C ARG A 48 8.53 -4.62 -8.29
N SER A 49 7.51 -5.22 -8.92
CA SER A 49 6.13 -5.12 -8.42
C SER A 49 5.96 -5.69 -7.01
N MET A 50 6.59 -6.84 -6.72
CA MET A 50 6.55 -7.46 -5.40
C MET A 50 7.28 -6.58 -4.36
N PHE A 51 8.42 -6.02 -4.75
CA PHE A 51 9.19 -5.09 -3.92
C PHE A 51 8.37 -3.82 -3.60
N VAL A 52 7.76 -3.20 -4.61
CA VAL A 52 6.91 -2.01 -4.41
C VAL A 52 5.76 -2.31 -3.47
N ASN A 53 5.09 -3.45 -3.65
CA ASN A 53 4.00 -3.86 -2.77
C ASN A 53 4.46 -4.01 -1.32
N GLU A 54 5.58 -4.67 -1.05
CA GLU A 54 6.05 -4.82 0.32
C GLU A 54 6.60 -3.55 0.94
N ALA A 55 7.34 -2.76 0.16
CA ALA A 55 7.79 -1.44 0.58
C ALA A 55 6.59 -0.56 0.98
N SER A 56 5.53 -0.56 0.17
CA SER A 56 4.33 0.25 0.44
C SER A 56 3.57 -0.22 1.67
N ARG A 57 3.48 -1.54 1.89
CA ARG A 57 2.90 -2.12 3.12
C ARG A 57 3.69 -1.73 4.36
N GLU A 58 5.01 -1.76 4.29
CA GLU A 58 5.86 -1.40 5.41
C GLU A 58 5.83 0.10 5.71
N ILE A 59 5.76 0.95 4.68
CA ILE A 59 5.57 2.39 4.86
C ILE A 59 4.22 2.66 5.54
N ALA A 60 3.13 2.04 5.08
CA ALA A 60 1.81 2.19 5.69
C ALA A 60 1.81 1.77 7.19
N ARG A 61 2.40 0.61 7.52
CA ARG A 61 2.52 0.12 8.90
C ARG A 61 3.30 1.06 9.81
N ASN A 62 4.33 1.73 9.29
CA ASN A 62 5.18 2.64 10.06
C ASN A 62 4.64 4.08 10.13
N GLY A 63 3.37 4.29 9.80
CA GLY A 63 2.68 5.59 9.93
C GLY A 63 2.31 6.24 8.60
N GLY A 64 2.80 5.71 7.48
CA GLY A 64 2.31 6.04 6.14
C GLY A 64 2.30 7.53 5.82
N VAL A 65 1.21 7.96 5.19
CA VAL A 65 0.93 9.37 4.85
C VAL A 65 -0.25 9.92 5.66
N GLY A 66 -0.83 9.12 6.57
CA GLY A 66 -1.94 9.48 7.45
C GLY A 66 -3.34 9.25 6.86
N ILE A 67 -3.45 8.60 5.70
CA ILE A 67 -4.74 8.29 5.06
C ILE A 67 -5.46 7.18 5.81
N ALA A 68 -4.73 6.21 6.37
CA ALA A 68 -5.31 5.10 7.12
C ALA A 68 -6.22 5.58 8.27
N ASP A 69 -5.85 6.65 8.96
CA ASP A 69 -6.68 7.19 10.05
C ASP A 69 -8.01 7.75 9.57
N SER A 70 -8.02 8.39 8.40
CA SER A 70 -9.23 8.95 7.80
C SER A 70 -10.15 7.86 7.28
N VAL A 71 -9.57 6.84 6.62
CA VAL A 71 -10.30 5.67 6.13
C VAL A 71 -10.88 4.87 7.29
N TYR A 72 -10.10 4.65 8.35
CA TYR A 72 -10.55 3.96 9.55
C TYR A 72 -11.77 4.65 10.17
N ARG A 73 -11.73 5.98 10.35
CA ARG A 73 -12.88 6.74 10.86
C ARG A 73 -14.12 6.58 9.99
N GLU A 74 -13.96 6.52 8.67
CA GLU A 74 -15.09 6.33 7.75
C GLU A 74 -15.64 4.91 7.80
N LEU A 75 -14.77 3.90 7.87
CA LEU A 75 -15.17 2.51 8.05
C LEU A 75 -15.97 2.30 9.35
N LEU A 76 -15.59 2.97 10.44
CA LEU A 76 -16.37 2.94 11.69
C LEU A 76 -17.77 3.52 11.50
N LYS A 77 -17.90 4.70 10.88
CA LYS A 77 -19.21 5.32 10.62
C LYS A 77 -20.12 4.43 9.78
N LEU A 78 -19.57 3.77 8.76
CA LEU A 78 -20.32 2.87 7.89
C LEU A 78 -20.82 1.60 8.61
N GLN A 79 -20.19 1.23 9.72
CA GLN A 79 -20.62 0.09 10.55
C GLN A 79 -21.56 0.49 11.70
N GLU A 80 -21.60 1.77 12.04
CA GLU A 80 -22.48 2.33 13.07
C GLU A 80 -23.86 2.78 12.53
N GLY A 81 -23.96 3.03 11.21
CA GLY A 81 -25.21 3.33 10.51
C GLY A 81 -25.93 2.09 10.00
#